data_AF-A0A933EDZ5-F1
#
_entry.id   AF-A0A933EDZ5-F1
#
_cell.length_a   1.000
_cell.length_b   1.000
_cell.length_c   1.000
_cell.angle_alpha   90.00
_cell.angle_beta   90.00
_cell.angle_gamma   90.00
#
_symmetry.space_group_name_H-M   'P 1'
#
loop_
_entity.id
_entity.type
_entity.pdbx_description
1 polymer ?
#
loop_
_entity_poly.entity_id
_entity_poly.type
_entity_poly.pdbx_seq_one_letter_code
_entity_poly.pdbx_strand_id
1 'polypeptide(L)'
;EDDRDQRSYLWQLEKRRMHALPRIKRRGPWDSIRMQQFLAERPVFEIVGIGVSAFTQHRVAKVKIPELHKILWVDISGSNLSKNKLRKLARGRGRVPEEIHAIVARVVRRYR
;
A
#
# COMPACT_ATOMS: atom_id res chain seq x y z
N GLU A 1 -46.43 -24.22 31.46
CA GLU A 1 -45.40 -23.36 32.07
C GLU A 1 -43.97 -23.76 31.64
N ASP A 2 -43.71 -25.04 31.38
CA ASP A 2 -42.38 -25.59 31.02
C ASP A 2 -41.62 -24.93 29.84
N ASP A 3 -42.31 -24.47 28.79
CA ASP A 3 -41.63 -23.92 27.58
C ASP A 3 -40.86 -22.62 27.85
N ARG A 4 -41.30 -21.82 28.83
CA ARG A 4 -40.62 -20.56 29.19
C ARG A 4 -39.36 -20.83 29.99
N ASP A 5 -39.40 -21.84 30.84
CA ASP A 5 -38.29 -22.21 31.71
C ASP A 5 -37.17 -22.88 30.90
N GLN A 6 -37.51 -23.74 29.94
CA GLN A 6 -36.54 -24.30 29.00
C GLN A 6 -35.84 -23.22 28.15
N ARG A 7 -36.60 -22.23 27.65
CA ARG A 7 -36.02 -21.12 26.87
C ARG A 7 -35.07 -20.26 27.71
N SER A 8 -35.45 -19.96 28.96
CA SER A 8 -34.60 -19.16 29.84
C SER A 8 -33.31 -19.89 30.19
N TYR A 9 -33.38 -21.21 30.40
CA TYR A 9 -32.22 -22.07 30.65
C TYR A 9 -31.27 -22.15 29.45
N LEU A 10 -31.80 -22.34 28.24
CA LEU A 10 -31.00 -22.35 27.01
C LEU A 10 -30.30 -21.00 26.77
N TRP A 11 -30.99 -19.89 27.04
CA TRP A 11 -30.40 -18.55 26.94
C TRP A 11 -29.25 -18.32 27.92
N GLN A 12 -29.36 -18.85 29.14
CA GLN A 12 -28.28 -18.78 30.14
C GLN A 12 -27.06 -19.61 29.73
N LEU A 13 -27.27 -20.81 29.15
CA LEU A 13 -26.22 -21.65 28.59
C LEU A 13 -25.50 -20.95 27.43
N GLU A 14 -26.25 -20.30 26.54
CA GLU A 14 -25.71 -19.56 25.41
C GLU A 14 -24.89 -18.34 25.87
N LYS A 15 -25.38 -17.59 26.86
CA LYS A 15 -24.60 -16.52 27.50
C LYS A 15 -23.30 -17.05 28.10
N ARG A 16 -23.32 -18.16 28.83
CA ARG A 16 -22.09 -18.76 29.37
C ARG A 16 -21.11 -19.14 28.27
N ARG A 17 -21.59 -19.74 27.17
CA ARG A 17 -20.75 -20.06 26.00
C ARG A 17 -20.11 -18.82 25.40
N MET A 18 -20.89 -17.75 25.21
CA MET A 18 -20.39 -16.50 24.65
C MET A 18 -19.39 -15.78 25.58
N HIS A 19 -19.57 -15.88 26.90
CA HIS A 19 -18.63 -15.34 27.89
C HIS A 19 -17.38 -16.20 28.11
N ALA A 20 -17.44 -17.50 27.77
CA ALA A 20 -16.28 -18.40 27.81
C ALA A 20 -15.31 -18.17 26.63
N LEU A 21 -15.76 -17.51 25.56
CA LEU A 21 -14.87 -17.12 24.47
C LEU A 21 -13.85 -16.10 25.01
N PRO A 22 -12.54 -16.29 24.73
CA PRO A 22 -11.51 -15.37 25.19
C PRO A 22 -11.80 -13.99 24.62
N ARG A 23 -12.15 -13.06 25.52
CA ARG A 23 -12.44 -11.68 25.17
C ARG A 23 -11.15 -11.05 24.67
N ILE A 24 -11.02 -10.88 23.35
CA ILE A 24 -9.87 -10.25 22.71
C ILE A 24 -9.86 -8.77 23.12
N LYS A 25 -9.22 -8.46 24.26
CA LYS A 25 -9.17 -7.11 24.85
C LYS A 25 -8.29 -6.14 24.06
N ARG A 26 -7.36 -6.68 23.26
CA ARG A 26 -6.45 -5.92 22.42
C ARG A 26 -6.48 -6.53 21.02
N ARG A 27 -7.29 -5.96 20.13
CA ARG A 27 -6.93 -5.98 18.71
C ARG A 27 -5.68 -5.11 18.63
N GLY A 28 -4.60 -5.60 18.02
CA GLY A 28 -3.44 -4.74 17.74
C GLY A 28 -3.87 -3.50 16.94
N PRO A 29 -2.98 -2.53 16.71
CA PRO A 29 -3.31 -1.36 15.88
C PRO A 29 -3.87 -1.76 14.50
N TRP A 30 -3.55 -2.98 14.05
CA TRP A 30 -4.07 -3.61 12.84
C TRP A 30 -5.25 -4.53 13.15
N ASP A 31 -6.46 -4.03 12.96
CA ASP A 31 -7.68 -4.86 12.81
C ASP A 31 -7.63 -5.57 11.46
N SER A 32 -8.17 -6.79 11.33
CA SER A 32 -8.14 -7.56 10.07
C SER A 32 -8.82 -6.79 8.93
N ILE A 33 -9.90 -6.07 9.24
CA ILE A 33 -10.61 -5.18 8.32
C ILE A 33 -9.70 -4.04 7.85
N ARG A 34 -8.97 -3.39 8.77
CA ARG A 34 -8.04 -2.30 8.43
C ARG A 34 -6.84 -2.78 7.63
N MET A 35 -6.34 -3.97 7.93
CA MET A 35 -5.29 -4.61 7.14
C MET A 35 -5.77 -4.90 5.71
N GLN A 36 -6.99 -5.42 5.56
CA GLN A 36 -7.57 -5.69 4.24
C GLN A 36 -7.79 -4.39 3.46
N GLN A 37 -8.32 -3.34 4.10
CA GLN A 37 -8.44 -2.00 3.51
C GLN A 37 -7.08 -1.46 3.06
N PHE A 38 -6.07 -1.53 3.91
CA PHE A 38 -4.71 -1.11 3.57
C PHE A 38 -4.14 -1.89 2.39
N LEU A 39 -4.30 -3.21 2.35
CA LEU A 39 -3.82 -4.04 1.25
C LEU A 39 -4.60 -3.79 -0.05
N ALA A 40 -5.88 -3.41 0.03
CA ALA A 40 -6.70 -3.05 -1.12
C ALA A 40 -6.35 -1.67 -1.69
N GLU A 41 -6.04 -0.70 -0.82
CA GLU A 41 -5.77 0.69 -1.20
C GLU A 41 -4.29 1.00 -1.41
N ARG A 42 -3.37 0.10 -1.01
CA ARG A 42 -1.94 0.39 -1.08
C ARG A 42 -1.51 0.71 -2.53
N PRO A 43 -0.66 1.73 -2.71
CA PRO A 43 -0.14 2.05 -4.02
C PRO A 43 0.72 0.90 -4.54
N VAL A 44 0.58 0.59 -5.83
CA VAL A 44 1.33 -0.49 -6.51
C VAL A 44 2.84 -0.20 -6.49
N PHE A 45 3.22 1.08 -6.49
CA PHE A 45 4.60 1.52 -6.44
C PHE A 45 4.72 2.90 -5.78
N GLU A 46 5.90 3.21 -5.28
CA GLU A 46 6.28 4.49 -4.72
C GLU A 46 7.50 5.04 -5.46
N ILE A 47 7.46 6.31 -5.86
CA ILE A 47 8.61 6.99 -6.46
C ILE A 47 9.41 7.65 -5.34
N VAL A 48 10.57 7.06 -5.02
CA VAL A 48 11.43 7.48 -3.90
C VAL A 48 12.26 8.72 -4.29
N GLY A 49 12.63 8.83 -5.57
CA GLY A 49 13.43 9.94 -6.04
C GLY A 49 13.68 9.89 -7.53
N ILE A 50 14.18 11.00 -8.08
CA ILE A 50 14.57 11.12 -9.48
C ILE A 50 16.05 11.48 -9.51
N GLY A 51 16.79 10.91 -10.45
CA GLY A 51 18.22 11.09 -10.55
C GLY A 51 18.71 10.96 -11.98
N VAL A 52 20.02 10.75 -12.09
CA VAL A 52 20.70 10.43 -13.35
C VAL A 52 21.42 9.11 -13.14
N SER A 53 21.30 8.20 -14.09
CA SER A 53 22.05 6.95 -14.11
C SER A 53 23.53 7.26 -14.39
N ALA A 54 24.43 6.74 -13.56
CA ALA A 54 25.87 6.94 -13.78
C ALA A 54 26.37 6.26 -15.07
N PHE A 55 25.73 5.15 -15.48
CA PHE A 55 26.17 4.35 -16.63
C PHE A 55 25.66 4.90 -17.96
N THR A 56 24.37 5.26 -18.01
CA THR A 56 23.73 5.68 -19.27
C THR A 56 23.57 7.19 -19.36
N GLN A 57 23.84 7.94 -18.28
CA GLN A 57 23.60 9.38 -18.17
C GLN A 57 22.14 9.81 -18.43
N HIS A 58 21.22 8.83 -18.50
CA HIS A 58 19.79 9.05 -18.65
C HIS A 58 19.15 9.43 -17.33
N ARG A 59 18.05 10.17 -17.42
CA ARG A 59 17.25 10.52 -16.24
C ARG A 59 16.49 9.28 -15.80
N VAL A 60 16.63 8.91 -14.53
CA VAL A 60 16.00 7.71 -13.97
C VAL A 60 15.17 8.04 -12.74
N ALA A 61 14.03 7.37 -12.59
CA ALA A 61 13.24 7.37 -11.37
C ALA A 61 13.58 6.14 -10.53
N LYS A 62 13.85 6.35 -9.25
CA LYS A 62 14.01 5.31 -8.23
C LYS A 62 12.62 4.92 -7.73
N VAL A 63 12.23 3.67 -7.99
CA VAL A 63 10.88 3.16 -7.71
C VAL A 63 10.97 2.02 -6.72
N LYS A 64 10.17 2.07 -5.67
CA LYS A 64 9.99 1.00 -4.68
C LYS A 64 8.66 0.34 -4.93
N ILE A 65 8.67 -0.98 -5.14
CA ILE A 65 7.45 -1.78 -5.22
C ILE A 65 7.27 -2.44 -3.85
N PRO A 66 6.17 -2.22 -3.12
CA PRO A 66 5.99 -2.78 -1.78
C PRO A 66 6.13 -4.30 -1.69
N GLU A 67 5.70 -5.02 -2.74
CA GLU A 67 5.77 -6.49 -2.82
C GLU A 67 7.18 -7.00 -3.17
N LEU A 68 8.03 -6.14 -3.74
CA LEU A 68 9.35 -6.49 -4.22
C LEU A 68 10.41 -5.92 -3.28
N HIS A 69 11.26 -6.78 -2.73
CA HIS A 69 12.39 -6.35 -1.89
C HIS A 69 13.49 -5.57 -2.67
N LYS A 70 13.29 -5.30 -3.96
CA LYS A 70 14.26 -4.62 -4.83
C LYS A 70 13.77 -3.24 -5.23
N ILE A 71 14.73 -2.34 -5.42
CA ILE A 71 14.51 -1.02 -6.01
C ILE A 71 14.63 -1.16 -7.53
N LEU A 72 13.66 -0.62 -8.25
CA LEU A 72 13.70 -0.49 -9.71
C LEU A 72 14.17 0.90 -10.10
N TRP A 73 15.01 0.95 -11.13
CA TRP A 73 15.42 2.20 -11.77
C TRP A 73 14.77 2.26 -13.13
N VAL A 74 13.84 3.21 -13.30
CA VAL A 74 13.06 3.35 -14.53
C VAL A 74 13.57 4.55 -15.31
N ASP A 75 13.86 4.36 -16.59
CA ASP A 75 14.22 5.45 -17.49
C ASP A 75 13.02 6.38 -17.73
N ILE A 76 13.21 7.68 -17.48
CA ILE A 76 12.20 8.74 -17.66
C ILE A 76 12.62 9.75 -18.72
N SER A 77 13.65 9.46 -19.51
CA SER A 77 14.17 10.35 -20.55
C SER A 77 13.13 10.70 -21.62
N GLY A 78 12.12 9.84 -21.82
CA GLY A 78 10.99 10.07 -22.73
C GLY A 78 9.87 10.96 -22.17
N SER A 79 10.04 11.59 -21.00
CA SER A 79 9.05 12.53 -20.48
C SER A 79 9.07 13.86 -21.26
N ASN A 80 7.91 14.47 -21.50
CA ASN A 80 7.80 15.77 -22.17
C ASN A 80 8.05 16.96 -21.23
N LEU A 81 8.62 16.70 -20.05
CA LEU A 81 8.89 17.72 -19.04
C LEU A 81 10.09 18.58 -19.43
N SER A 82 10.01 19.88 -19.12
CA SER A 82 11.13 20.78 -19.34
C SER A 82 12.38 20.36 -18.55
N LYS A 83 13.57 20.57 -19.13
CA LYS A 83 14.85 20.25 -18.49
C LYS A 83 14.98 20.86 -17.09
N ASN A 84 14.45 22.07 -16.89
CA ASN A 84 14.46 22.74 -15.58
C ASN A 84 13.56 22.05 -14.56
N LYS A 85 12.38 21.57 -14.97
CA LYS A 85 11.48 20.81 -14.10
C LYS A 85 12.12 19.48 -13.70
N LEU A 86 12.75 18.77 -14.64
CA LEU A 86 13.50 17.54 -14.35
C LEU A 86 14.68 17.79 -13.38
N ARG A 87 15.42 18.90 -13.54
CA ARG A 87 16.48 19.28 -12.59
C ARG A 87 15.95 19.58 -11.19
N LYS A 88 14.80 20.25 -11.07
CA LYS A 88 14.15 20.51 -9.77
C LYS A 88 13.73 19.20 -9.09
N LEU A 89 13.09 18.31 -9.83
CA LEU A 89 12.69 16.99 -9.35
C LEU A 89 13.89 16.16 -8.89
N ALA A 90 15.01 16.21 -9.63
CA ALA A 90 16.22 15.51 -9.23
C ALA A 90 16.86 16.04 -7.93
N ARG A 91 16.55 17.28 -7.54
CA ARG A 91 16.95 17.87 -6.25
C ARG A 91 15.94 17.61 -5.14
N GLY A 92 14.95 16.75 -5.38
CA GLY A 92 13.84 16.50 -4.45
C GLY A 92 12.88 17.69 -4.31
N ARG A 93 12.91 18.66 -5.23
CA ARG A 93 12.04 19.85 -5.18
C ARG A 93 10.83 19.67 -6.08
N GLY A 94 9.64 19.82 -5.49
CA GLY A 94 8.36 19.80 -6.19
C GLY A 94 7.73 18.40 -6.23
N ARG A 95 6.46 18.37 -6.65
CA ARG A 95 5.68 17.15 -6.78
C ARG A 95 6.04 16.42 -8.08
N VAL A 96 6.15 15.09 -8.03
CA VAL A 96 6.34 14.26 -9.20
C VAL A 96 5.12 14.41 -10.14
N PRO A 97 5.32 14.85 -11.40
CA PRO A 97 4.22 15.00 -12.34
C PRO A 97 3.59 13.66 -12.73
N GLU A 98 2.32 13.72 -13.11
CA GLU A 98 1.54 12.54 -13.52
C GLU A 98 2.14 11.83 -14.75
N GLU A 99 2.78 12.56 -15.66
CA GLU A 99 3.52 12.00 -16.79
C GLU A 99 4.58 10.97 -16.35
N ILE A 100 5.34 11.28 -15.28
CA ILE A 100 6.35 10.35 -14.76
C ILE A 100 5.67 9.14 -14.11
N HIS A 101 4.56 9.36 -13.39
CA HIS A 101 3.77 8.27 -12.83
C HIS A 101 3.26 7.33 -13.92
N ALA A 102 2.79 7.84 -15.06
CA ALA A 102 2.31 7.03 -16.17
C ALA A 102 3.43 6.19 -16.81
N ILE A 103 4.62 6.78 -17.00
CA ILE A 103 5.80 6.05 -17.50
C ILE A 103 6.19 4.92 -16.54
N VAL A 104 6.30 5.23 -15.25
CA VAL A 104 6.65 4.26 -14.21
C VAL A 104 5.59 3.16 -14.12
N ALA A 105 4.30 3.50 -14.10
CA ALA A 105 3.21 2.54 -14.04
C ALA A 105 3.25 1.55 -15.21
N ARG A 106 3.56 2.02 -16.42
CA ARG A 106 3.69 1.17 -17.61
C ARG A 106 4.82 0.15 -17.45
N VAL A 107 5.97 0.58 -16.91
CA VAL A 107 7.12 -0.30 -16.70
C VAL A 107 6.87 -1.28 -15.56
N VAL A 108 6.34 -0.81 -14.42
CA VAL A 108 6.03 -1.64 -13.25
C VAL A 108 5.02 -2.74 -13.58
N ARG A 109 4.01 -2.46 -14.42
CA ARG A 109 3.04 -3.48 -14.86
C ARG A 109 3.67 -4.67 -15.58
N ARG A 110 4.86 -4.53 -16.18
CA ARG A 110 5.56 -5.64 -16.85
C ARG A 110 6.24 -6.60 -15.85
N TYR A 111 6.50 -6.14 -14.64
CA TYR A 111 7.17 -6.92 -13.58
C TYR A 111 6.18 -7.61 -12.62
N ARG A 112 4.88 -7.37 -12.79
CA ARG A 112 3.80 -8.08 -12.10
C ARG A 112 3.28 -9.20 -13.00
#